data_AF-A0A5J5G5D3-F1
#
_entry.id   AF-A0A5J5G5D3-F1
#
_cell.length_a   1.000
_cell.length_b   1.000
_cell.length_c   1.000
_cell.angle_alpha   90.00
_cell.angle_beta   90.00
_cell.angle_gamma   90.00
#
_symmetry.space_group_name_H-M   'P 1'
#
loop_
_entity.id
_entity.type
_entity.pdbx_description
1 polymer ?
#
loop_
_entity_poly.entity_id
_entity_poly.type
_entity_poly.pdbx_seq_one_letter_code
_entity_poly.pdbx_strand_id
1 'polypeptide(L)'
;METLIFWNHVGREHGGLEYAPDIRKNPPDVIAQALALKERRCRDNAASTRYIRYDDVTLLELPASPADRPFLIVYRLDLGLQYSLHYKTRYPWWLIDIVDIREIRPNVFCVHDLFIDVALNPDGSYQVLDLDEYRTAIRLGVLGPEQVDGSLKSLHLILSDLHSGHFPNEWLNQLQQTFF
;
A
#
# COMPACT_ATOMS: atom_id res chain seq x y z
N MET A 1 -0.89 11.04 -19.67
CA MET A 1 -1.09 11.78 -18.41
C MET A 1 -0.20 11.12 -17.38
N GLU A 2 0.43 11.90 -16.50
CA GLU A 2 1.28 11.38 -15.43
C GLU A 2 0.44 10.65 -14.38
N THR A 3 0.90 9.47 -13.93
CA THR A 3 0.27 8.73 -12.84
C THR A 3 0.81 9.23 -11.52
N LEU A 4 -0.06 9.44 -10.54
CA LEU A 4 0.30 9.88 -9.21
C LEU A 4 -0.29 8.92 -8.17
N ILE A 5 0.54 8.50 -7.22
CA ILE A 5 0.15 7.63 -6.12
C ILE A 5 0.61 8.28 -4.83
N PHE A 6 -0.29 8.44 -3.87
CA PHE A 6 0.06 8.91 -2.52
C PHE A 6 -0.70 8.12 -1.46
N TRP A 7 -0.11 8.04 -0.27
CA TRP A 7 -0.60 7.18 0.81
C TRP A 7 -1.39 7.97 1.86
N ASN A 8 -2.51 7.42 2.29
CA ASN A 8 -3.19 7.82 3.50
C ASN A 8 -3.08 6.73 4.57
N HIS A 9 -2.30 6.99 5.62
CA HIS A 9 -2.33 6.20 6.85
C HIS A 9 -3.59 6.56 7.63
N VAL A 10 -4.62 5.73 7.50
CA VAL A 10 -5.96 6.02 8.01
C VAL A 10 -5.91 6.17 9.53
N GLY A 11 -6.56 7.19 10.08
CA GLY A 11 -6.54 7.48 11.52
C GLY A 11 -5.25 8.13 12.04
N ARG A 12 -4.27 8.39 11.15
CA ARG A 12 -3.01 9.11 11.44
C ARG A 12 -2.92 10.44 10.69
N GLU A 13 -4.03 10.93 10.13
CA GLU A 13 -4.08 12.13 9.29
C GLU A 13 -3.65 13.41 10.03
N HIS A 14 -3.79 13.47 11.35
CA HIS A 14 -3.35 14.61 12.14
C HIS A 14 -1.84 14.84 12.16
N GLY A 15 -1.05 13.84 11.74
CA GLY A 15 0.39 14.02 11.50
C GLY A 15 0.69 14.85 10.24
N GLY A 16 -0.31 15.10 9.38
CA GLY A 16 -0.14 15.83 8.14
C GLY A 16 0.75 15.05 7.16
N LEU A 17 1.99 15.50 6.98
CA LEU A 17 3.00 14.81 6.17
C LEU A 17 3.80 13.77 6.97
N GLU A 18 3.82 13.88 8.29
CA GLU A 18 4.56 12.99 9.18
C GLU A 18 3.67 11.83 9.65
N TYR A 19 4.30 10.70 9.95
CA TYR A 19 3.59 9.54 10.51
C TYR A 19 3.26 9.81 11.98
N ALA A 20 1.97 9.99 12.29
CA ALA A 20 1.54 10.15 13.68
C ALA A 20 1.71 8.83 14.45
N PRO A 21 2.20 8.84 15.70
CA PRO A 21 2.43 7.61 16.47
C PRO A 21 1.14 6.98 17.00
N ASP A 22 0.07 7.75 17.19
CA ASP A 22 -1.23 7.29 17.69
C ASP A 22 -2.28 7.16 16.59
N ILE A 23 -3.26 6.27 16.82
CA ILE A 23 -4.43 6.07 15.95
C ILE A 23 -5.63 6.77 16.59
N ARG A 24 -6.34 7.59 15.81
CA ARG A 24 -7.58 8.21 16.27
C ARG A 24 -8.56 8.51 15.14
N LYS A 25 -9.83 8.68 15.50
CA LYS A 25 -10.85 9.11 14.56
C LYS A 25 -10.74 10.61 14.31
N ASN A 26 -10.09 10.99 13.22
CA ASN A 26 -9.89 12.38 12.86
C ASN A 26 -11.18 13.02 12.29
N PRO A 27 -11.42 14.31 12.57
CA PRO A 27 -12.47 15.09 11.92
C PRO A 27 -12.32 15.15 10.38
N PRO A 28 -13.41 15.28 9.60
CA PRO A 28 -13.34 15.30 8.13
C PRO A 28 -12.45 16.40 7.54
N ASP A 29 -12.36 17.57 8.18
CA ASP A 29 -11.50 18.68 7.76
C ASP A 29 -10.01 18.36 7.96
N VAL A 30 -9.64 17.68 9.05
CA VAL A 30 -8.28 17.20 9.28
C VAL A 30 -7.89 16.17 8.22
N ILE A 31 -8.78 15.23 7.90
CA ILE A 31 -8.55 14.23 6.85
C ILE A 31 -8.35 14.93 5.50
N ALA A 32 -9.25 15.83 5.12
CA ALA A 32 -9.17 16.56 3.85
C ALA A 32 -7.89 17.38 3.73
N GLN A 33 -7.48 18.05 4.80
CA GLN A 33 -6.23 18.82 4.85
C GLN A 33 -5.01 17.90 4.66
N ALA A 34 -4.96 16.77 5.35
CA ALA A 34 -3.86 15.82 5.23
C ALA A 34 -3.75 15.24 3.82
N LEU A 35 -4.87 14.83 3.22
CA LEU A 35 -4.89 14.32 1.85
C LEU A 35 -4.41 15.37 0.85
N ALA A 36 -4.87 16.62 0.98
CA ALA A 36 -4.43 17.71 0.11
C ALA A 36 -2.93 18.01 0.24
N LEU A 37 -2.38 17.95 1.47
CA LEU A 37 -0.95 18.11 1.72
C LEU A 37 -0.12 17.00 1.07
N LYS A 38 -0.52 15.74 1.27
CA LYS A 38 0.20 14.57 0.74
C LYS A 38 0.15 14.52 -0.78
N GLU A 39 -0.99 14.84 -1.36
CA GLU A 39 -1.13 14.92 -2.81
C GLU A 39 -0.25 16.03 -3.41
N ARG A 40 -0.25 17.23 -2.80
CA ARG A 40 0.64 18.32 -3.22
C ARG A 40 2.10 17.90 -3.13
N ARG A 41 2.51 17.32 -2.00
CA ARG A 41 3.87 16.81 -1.79
C ARG A 41 4.26 15.78 -2.85
N CYS A 42 3.33 14.89 -3.21
CA CYS A 42 3.56 13.91 -4.26
C CYS A 42 3.74 14.58 -5.63
N ARG A 43 2.94 15.60 -5.97
CA ARG A 43 3.09 16.36 -7.23
C ARG A 43 4.43 17.11 -7.30
N ASP A 44 4.81 17.75 -6.21
CA ASP A 44 6.06 18.54 -6.16
C ASP A 44 7.31 17.63 -6.27
N ASN A 45 7.18 16.37 -5.87
CA ASN A 45 8.25 15.37 -5.90
C ASN A 45 8.08 14.32 -7.02
N ALA A 46 7.10 14.47 -7.91
CA ALA A 46 6.84 13.48 -8.95
C ALA A 46 8.00 13.50 -9.95
N ALA A 47 8.91 12.54 -9.82
CA ALA A 47 9.75 12.15 -10.92
C ALA A 47 8.84 11.48 -11.96
N SER A 48 8.83 11.99 -13.20
CA SER A 48 7.84 11.67 -14.23
C SER A 48 7.76 10.20 -14.64
N THR A 49 8.66 9.34 -14.15
CA THR A 49 8.76 7.92 -14.46
C THR A 49 8.57 7.00 -13.25
N ARG A 50 8.37 7.53 -12.03
CA ARG A 50 8.30 6.72 -10.80
C ARG A 50 7.05 5.83 -10.77
N TYR A 51 5.91 6.37 -11.19
CA TYR A 51 4.61 5.70 -11.11
C TYR A 51 4.11 5.33 -12.49
N ILE A 52 3.67 4.08 -12.65
CA ILE A 52 3.18 3.54 -13.93
C ILE A 52 1.81 2.94 -13.71
N ARG A 53 0.82 3.35 -14.52
CA ARG A 53 -0.41 2.58 -14.70
C ARG A 53 -0.11 1.46 -15.72
N TYR A 54 0.06 0.24 -15.22
CA TYR A 54 0.45 -0.91 -16.06
C TYR A 54 -0.74 -1.46 -16.85
N ASP A 55 -1.89 -1.58 -16.19
CA ASP A 55 -3.18 -1.93 -16.79
C ASP A 55 -4.34 -1.25 -16.01
N ASP A 56 -5.58 -1.71 -16.20
CA ASP A 56 -6.76 -1.13 -15.57
C ASP A 56 -6.83 -1.31 -14.05
N VAL A 57 -6.16 -2.34 -13.50
CA VAL A 57 -6.23 -2.74 -12.09
C VAL A 57 -4.86 -2.81 -11.41
N THR A 58 -3.78 -2.56 -12.16
CA THR A 58 -2.40 -2.65 -11.69
C THR A 58 -1.68 -1.32 -11.83
N LEU A 59 -1.09 -0.86 -10.72
CA LEU A 59 -0.14 0.25 -10.71
C LEU A 59 1.23 -0.26 -10.24
N LEU A 60 2.29 0.37 -10.75
CA LEU A 60 3.66 0.09 -10.34
C LEU A 60 4.28 1.37 -9.77
N GLU A 61 5.15 1.18 -8.79
CA GLU A 61 6.04 2.21 -8.28
C GLU A 61 7.48 1.68 -8.28
N LEU A 62 8.34 2.47 -8.91
CA LEU A 62 9.76 2.19 -9.14
C LEU A 62 10.62 3.22 -8.41
N PRO A 63 11.95 3.03 -8.33
CA PRO A 63 12.85 4.05 -7.80
C PRO A 63 12.75 5.35 -8.60
N ALA A 64 12.90 6.49 -7.92
CA ALA A 64 12.78 7.80 -8.57
C ALA A 64 14.00 8.11 -9.46
N SER A 65 15.15 7.53 -9.12
CA SER A 65 16.40 7.64 -9.86
C SER A 65 17.06 6.26 -10.04
N PRO A 66 17.76 6.00 -11.16
CA PRO A 66 18.57 4.79 -11.32
C PRO A 66 19.70 4.64 -10.29
N ALA A 67 20.09 5.73 -9.62
CA ALA A 67 21.07 5.70 -8.54
C ALA A 67 20.48 5.27 -7.19
N ASP A 68 19.15 5.26 -7.06
CA ASP A 68 18.47 4.82 -5.85
C ASP A 68 18.56 3.29 -5.74
N ARG A 69 18.40 2.78 -4.50
CA ARG A 69 18.30 1.33 -4.27
C ARG A 69 17.13 0.78 -5.10
N PRO A 70 17.33 -0.33 -5.86
CA PRO A 70 16.26 -0.93 -6.62
C PRO A 70 15.20 -1.50 -5.68
N PHE A 71 13.94 -1.27 -6.02
CA PHE A 71 12.77 -1.87 -5.40
C PHE A 71 11.66 -1.96 -6.45
N LEU A 72 10.69 -2.84 -6.20
CA LEU A 72 9.47 -2.92 -7.00
C LEU A 72 8.28 -2.89 -6.05
N ILE A 73 7.38 -1.94 -6.27
CA ILE A 73 6.09 -1.88 -5.60
C ILE A 73 5.00 -2.12 -6.64
N VAL A 74 4.10 -3.06 -6.37
CA VAL A 74 2.96 -3.40 -7.22
C VAL A 74 1.67 -3.20 -6.43
N TYR A 75 0.78 -2.36 -6.94
CA TYR A 75 -0.54 -2.14 -6.37
C TYR A 75 -1.59 -2.90 -7.19
N ARG A 76 -2.44 -3.69 -6.53
CA ARG A 76 -3.57 -4.41 -7.14
C ARG A 76 -4.89 -3.88 -6.60
N LEU A 77 -5.52 -3.03 -7.41
CA LEU A 77 -6.73 -2.29 -7.06
C LEU A 77 -7.91 -3.23 -6.80
N ASP A 78 -8.04 -4.27 -7.61
CA ASP A 78 -9.09 -5.28 -7.53
C ASP A 78 -8.95 -6.20 -6.32
N LEU A 79 -7.73 -6.38 -5.82
CA LEU A 79 -7.42 -7.26 -4.69
C LEU A 79 -7.32 -6.53 -3.35
N GLY A 80 -7.16 -5.20 -3.35
CA GLY A 80 -6.87 -4.44 -2.13
C GLY A 80 -5.52 -4.81 -1.53
N LEU A 81 -4.52 -5.03 -2.37
CA LEU A 81 -3.17 -5.49 -1.98
C LEU A 81 -2.09 -4.61 -2.60
N GLN A 82 -1.02 -4.41 -1.85
CA GLN A 82 0.21 -3.78 -2.31
C GLN A 82 1.38 -4.73 -2.02
N TYR A 83 2.13 -5.14 -3.05
CA TYR A 83 3.31 -6.00 -2.93
C TYR A 83 4.59 -5.18 -3.04
N SER A 84 5.42 -5.20 -2.01
CA SER A 84 6.67 -4.45 -1.88
C SER A 84 7.85 -5.42 -1.88
N LEU A 85 8.66 -5.41 -2.94
CA LEU A 85 9.91 -6.16 -3.02
C LEU A 85 11.11 -5.23 -2.79
N HIS A 86 11.94 -5.57 -1.81
CA HIS A 86 13.19 -4.86 -1.47
C HIS A 86 13.07 -3.37 -1.09
N TYR A 87 11.84 -2.86 -0.90
CA TYR A 87 11.57 -1.48 -0.51
C TYR A 87 11.98 -1.18 0.94
N LYS A 88 11.50 -1.98 1.92
CA LYS A 88 11.86 -1.79 3.35
C LYS A 88 13.07 -2.66 3.69
N THR A 89 14.18 -2.05 4.09
CA THR A 89 15.44 -2.76 4.45
C THR A 89 15.27 -3.81 5.55
N ARG A 90 14.29 -3.61 6.46
CA ARG A 90 13.98 -4.53 7.56
C ARG A 90 13.35 -5.84 7.10
N TYR A 91 12.83 -5.91 5.88
CA TYR A 91 12.21 -7.09 5.29
C TYR A 91 13.02 -7.56 4.08
N PRO A 92 13.63 -8.75 4.13
CA PRO A 92 14.58 -9.18 3.11
C PRO A 92 13.92 -9.51 1.77
N TRP A 93 12.60 -9.75 1.73
CA TRP A 93 11.89 -10.22 0.54
C TRP A 93 10.62 -9.40 0.26
N TRP A 94 9.46 -10.05 0.20
CA TRP A 94 8.17 -9.41 -0.02
C TRP A 94 7.55 -8.93 1.30
N LEU A 95 7.06 -7.70 1.28
CA LEU A 95 6.07 -7.20 2.22
C LEU A 95 4.76 -6.97 1.48
N ILE A 96 3.64 -7.32 2.08
CA ILE A 96 2.33 -7.20 1.47
C ILE A 96 1.43 -6.38 2.40
N ASP A 97 1.14 -5.16 2.00
CA ASP A 97 0.27 -4.25 2.75
C ASP A 97 -1.18 -4.45 2.27
N ILE A 98 -2.12 -4.55 3.21
CA ILE A 98 -3.56 -4.59 2.92
C ILE A 98 -4.08 -3.17 2.82
N VAL A 99 -4.70 -2.84 1.68
CA VAL A 99 -4.99 -1.46 1.31
C VAL A 99 -6.34 -1.29 0.62
N ASP A 100 -6.90 -0.09 0.69
CA ASP A 100 -8.03 0.37 -0.14
C ASP A 100 -7.53 1.48 -1.09
N ILE A 101 -7.48 1.18 -2.39
CA ILE A 101 -6.90 2.05 -3.41
C ILE A 101 -8.04 2.72 -4.19
N ARG A 102 -8.03 4.06 -4.19
CA ARG A 102 -9.08 4.85 -4.85
C ARG A 102 -8.49 5.80 -5.88
N GLU A 103 -8.99 5.75 -7.11
CA GLU A 103 -8.74 6.77 -8.12
C GLU A 103 -9.62 8.00 -7.79
N ILE A 104 -9.02 9.02 -7.16
CA ILE A 104 -9.77 10.21 -6.72
C ILE A 104 -10.00 11.21 -7.85
N ARG A 105 -9.16 11.17 -8.88
CA ARG A 105 -9.22 11.91 -10.16
C ARG A 105 -8.47 11.09 -11.21
N PRO A 106 -8.68 11.34 -12.52
CA PRO A 106 -7.98 10.61 -13.57
C PRO A 106 -6.46 10.56 -13.35
N ASN A 107 -5.92 9.35 -13.21
CA ASN A 107 -4.51 9.04 -12.93
C ASN A 107 -3.97 9.55 -11.59
N VAL A 108 -4.84 9.83 -10.61
CA VAL A 108 -4.45 10.24 -9.25
C VAL A 108 -5.07 9.26 -8.26
N PHE A 109 -4.22 8.46 -7.62
CA PHE A 109 -4.61 7.38 -6.72
C PHE A 109 -4.23 7.70 -5.28
N CYS A 110 -5.18 7.47 -4.37
CA CYS A 110 -4.95 7.49 -2.94
C CYS A 110 -4.99 6.06 -2.40
N VAL A 111 -3.89 5.63 -1.80
CA VAL A 111 -3.75 4.30 -1.16
C VAL A 111 -4.05 4.46 0.32
N HIS A 112 -5.16 3.88 0.78
CA HIS A 112 -5.54 3.89 2.19
C HIS A 112 -4.95 2.65 2.85
N ASP A 113 -4.02 2.86 3.77
CA ASP A 113 -3.42 1.83 4.61
C ASP A 113 -4.49 1.29 5.59
N LEU A 114 -4.73 -0.02 5.54
CA LEU A 114 -5.70 -0.72 6.40
C LEU A 114 -5.01 -1.52 7.51
N PHE A 115 -3.81 -1.09 7.93
CA PHE A 115 -3.01 -1.54 9.07
C PHE A 115 -2.42 -2.94 8.99
N ILE A 116 -3.04 -3.88 8.28
CA ILE A 116 -2.57 -5.27 8.26
C ILE A 116 -1.47 -5.41 7.21
N ASP A 117 -0.30 -5.89 7.64
CA ASP A 117 0.80 -6.27 6.77
C ASP A 117 1.08 -7.78 6.84
N VAL A 118 1.59 -8.36 5.75
CA VAL A 118 2.13 -9.73 5.72
C VAL A 118 3.58 -9.66 5.25
N ALA A 119 4.51 -10.03 6.13
CA ALA A 119 5.93 -10.10 5.80
C ALA A 119 6.33 -11.53 5.45
N LEU A 120 7.01 -11.70 4.31
CA LEU A 120 7.48 -13.00 3.84
C LEU A 120 9.00 -13.11 3.95
N ASN A 121 9.46 -14.32 4.31
CA ASN A 121 10.86 -14.70 4.31
C ASN A 121 11.19 -15.55 3.07
N PRO A 122 12.44 -15.52 2.57
CA PRO A 122 12.86 -16.27 1.38
C PRO A 122 12.59 -17.79 1.42
N ASP A 123 12.41 -18.37 2.61
CA ASP A 123 12.08 -19.79 2.80
C ASP A 123 10.58 -20.10 2.64
N GLY A 124 9.76 -19.09 2.35
CA GLY A 124 8.30 -19.20 2.20
C GLY A 124 7.52 -19.06 3.50
N SER A 125 8.19 -18.95 4.65
CA SER A 125 7.52 -18.62 5.91
C SER A 125 7.03 -17.16 5.88
N TYR A 126 5.93 -16.88 6.59
CA TYR A 126 5.36 -15.55 6.66
C TYR A 126 4.85 -15.20 8.06
N GLN A 127 4.73 -13.91 8.32
CA GLN A 127 4.17 -13.35 9.54
C GLN A 127 3.12 -12.29 9.20
N VAL A 128 1.95 -12.38 9.83
CA VAL A 128 0.95 -11.31 9.82
C VAL A 128 1.29 -10.32 10.93
N LEU A 129 1.31 -9.04 10.60
CA LEU A 129 1.74 -7.94 11.47
C LEU A 129 0.56 -6.99 11.76
N ASP A 130 0.72 -6.18 12.80
CA ASP A 130 -0.09 -5.00 13.10
C ASP A 130 -1.62 -5.25 13.24
N LEU A 131 -2.01 -6.50 13.53
CA LEU A 131 -3.40 -6.88 13.84
C LEU A 131 -3.94 -6.21 15.11
N ASP A 132 -3.07 -5.82 16.04
CA ASP A 132 -3.41 -5.05 17.23
C ASP A 132 -3.75 -3.59 16.90
N GLU A 133 -3.01 -2.98 15.97
CA GLU A 133 -3.33 -1.67 15.39
C GLU A 133 -4.65 -1.72 14.62
N TYR A 134 -4.83 -2.73 13.76
CA TYR A 134 -6.07 -2.97 13.03
C TYR A 134 -7.29 -3.08 13.97
N ARG A 135 -7.18 -3.90 15.02
CA ARG A 135 -8.21 -4.02 16.07
C ARG A 135 -8.48 -2.67 16.74
N THR A 136 -7.44 -1.89 17.00
CA THR A 136 -7.56 -0.56 17.60
C THR A 136 -8.32 0.40 16.68
N ALA A 137 -8.01 0.40 15.39
CA ALA A 137 -8.68 1.21 14.39
C ALA A 137 -10.18 0.88 14.27
N ILE A 138 -10.55 -0.41 14.32
CA ILE A 138 -11.96 -0.84 14.38
C ILE A 138 -12.64 -0.29 15.62
N ARG A 139 -12.03 -0.50 16.80
CA ARG A 139 -12.61 -0.07 18.09
C ARG A 139 -12.85 1.44 18.14
N LEU A 140 -11.95 2.22 17.55
CA LEU A 140 -12.04 3.67 17.48
C LEU A 140 -12.99 4.16 16.37
N GLY A 141 -13.52 3.26 15.52
CA GLY A 141 -14.36 3.61 14.39
C GLY A 141 -13.62 4.43 13.33
N VAL A 142 -12.31 4.21 13.21
CA VAL A 142 -11.42 4.76 12.18
C VAL A 142 -11.67 4.04 10.85
N LEU A 143 -11.79 2.71 10.89
CA LEU A 143 -12.19 1.90 9.75
C LEU A 143 -13.71 1.77 9.68
N GLY A 144 -14.27 2.02 8.50
CA GLY A 144 -15.68 1.76 8.22
C GLY A 144 -15.96 0.27 7.99
N PRO A 145 -17.24 -0.17 8.05
CA PRO A 145 -17.61 -1.58 7.86
C PRO A 145 -17.10 -2.18 6.53
N GLU A 146 -17.16 -1.42 5.44
CA GLU A 146 -16.67 -1.87 4.12
C GLU A 146 -15.15 -2.05 4.09
N GLN A 147 -14.38 -1.19 4.77
CA GLN A 147 -12.94 -1.32 4.88
C GLN A 147 -12.56 -2.53 5.73
N VAL A 148 -13.34 -2.83 6.78
CA VAL A 148 -13.16 -4.04 7.60
C VAL A 148 -13.42 -5.30 6.78
N ASP A 149 -14.55 -5.37 6.08
CA ASP A 149 -14.87 -6.52 5.22
C ASP A 149 -13.83 -6.71 4.10
N GLY A 150 -13.49 -5.61 3.40
CA GLY A 150 -12.49 -5.60 2.34
C GLY A 150 -11.12 -6.07 2.83
N SER A 151 -10.63 -5.53 3.94
CA SER A 151 -9.32 -5.93 4.50
C SER A 151 -9.27 -7.40 4.90
N LEU A 152 -10.33 -7.94 5.51
CA LEU A 152 -10.40 -9.36 5.87
C LEU A 152 -10.47 -10.27 4.63
N LYS A 153 -11.18 -9.84 3.58
CA LYS A 153 -11.22 -10.54 2.30
C LYS A 153 -9.83 -10.56 1.66
N SER A 154 -9.15 -9.41 1.57
CA SER A 154 -7.78 -9.31 1.03
C SER A 154 -6.79 -10.15 1.84
N LEU A 155 -6.91 -10.14 3.17
CA LEU A 155 -6.09 -10.99 4.05
C LEU A 155 -6.31 -12.46 3.74
N HIS A 156 -7.58 -12.89 3.66
CA HIS A 156 -7.90 -14.29 3.35
C HIS A 156 -7.36 -14.72 1.99
N LEU A 157 -7.49 -13.86 0.97
CA LEU A 157 -6.95 -14.13 -0.37
C LEU A 157 -5.44 -14.37 -0.31
N ILE A 158 -4.67 -13.43 0.26
CA ILE A 158 -3.21 -13.57 0.27
C ILE A 158 -2.74 -14.75 1.14
N LEU A 159 -3.38 -15.00 2.29
CA LEU A 159 -3.03 -16.15 3.12
C LEU A 159 -3.32 -17.48 2.41
N SER A 160 -4.38 -17.54 1.60
CA SER A 160 -4.70 -18.73 0.80
C SER A 160 -3.66 -18.96 -0.29
N ASP A 161 -3.25 -17.90 -1.00
CA ASP A 161 -2.19 -17.96 -2.01
C ASP A 161 -0.86 -18.42 -1.39
N LEU A 162 -0.50 -17.88 -0.23
CA LEU A 162 0.70 -18.28 0.51
C LEU A 162 0.65 -19.74 0.96
N HIS A 163 -0.48 -20.16 1.53
CA HIS A 163 -0.64 -21.54 2.00
C HIS A 163 -0.57 -22.57 0.86
N SER A 164 -1.06 -22.20 -0.31
CA SER A 164 -1.02 -23.06 -1.51
C SER A 164 0.35 -23.07 -2.20
N GLY A 165 1.31 -22.27 -1.75
CA GLY A 165 2.64 -22.18 -2.36
C GLY A 165 2.65 -21.48 -3.72
N HIS A 166 1.60 -20.73 -4.06
CA HIS A 166 1.47 -20.03 -5.34
C HIS A 166 2.11 -18.64 -5.36
N PHE A 167 2.70 -18.18 -4.26
CA PHE A 167 3.30 -16.84 -4.15
C PHE A 167 4.84 -16.88 -4.03
N PRO A 168 5.60 -16.00 -4.71
CA PRO A 168 5.12 -15.09 -5.76
C PRO A 168 4.71 -15.89 -7.01
N ASN A 169 3.58 -15.53 -7.60
CA ASN A 169 3.07 -16.21 -8.79
C ASN A 169 3.88 -15.83 -10.04
N GLU A 170 3.68 -16.56 -11.15
CA GLU A 170 4.41 -16.32 -12.41
C GLU A 170 4.30 -14.88 -12.89
N TRP A 171 3.15 -14.23 -12.69
CA TRP A 171 2.92 -12.86 -13.09
C TRP A 171 3.78 -11.86 -12.29
N LEU A 172 3.87 -11.98 -10.96
CA LEU A 172 4.77 -11.15 -10.16
C LEU A 172 6.24 -11.40 -10.52
N ASN A 173 6.62 -12.64 -10.82
CA ASN A 173 7.97 -12.97 -11.27
C ASN A 173 8.30 -12.31 -12.63
N GLN A 174 7.34 -12.26 -13.56
CA GLN A 174 7.50 -11.56 -14.84
C GLN A 174 7.66 -10.04 -14.65
N LEU A 175 6.85 -9.43 -13.77
CA LEU A 175 7.00 -8.00 -13.44
C LEU A 175 8.36 -7.72 -12.82
N GLN A 176 8.80 -8.56 -11.88
CA GLN A 176 10.14 -8.46 -11.31
C GLN A 176 11.21 -8.51 -12.40
N GLN A 177 11.21 -9.50 -13.28
CA GLN A 177 12.20 -9.61 -14.37
C GLN A 177 12.19 -8.42 -15.35
N THR A 178 11.04 -7.76 -15.50
CA THR A 178 10.87 -6.64 -16.42
C THR A 178 11.34 -5.31 -15.83
N PHE A 179 11.13 -5.11 -14.52
CA PHE A 179 11.28 -3.82 -13.87
C PHE A 179 12.33 -3.76 -12.75
N PHE A 180 12.93 -4.89 -12.37
CA PHE A 180 13.96 -5.01 -11.34
C PHE A 180 15.21 -5.68 -11.89
#